data_AF-A0A8S3IR71-F1
#
_entry.id   AF-A0A8S3IR71-F1
#
_cell.length_a   1.000
_cell.length_b   1.000
_cell.length_c   1.000
_cell.angle_alpha   90.00
_cell.angle_beta   90.00
_cell.angle_gamma   90.00
#
_symmetry.space_group_name_H-M   'P 1'
#
loop_
_entity.id
_entity.type
_entity.pdbx_description
1 polymer ?
#
loop_
_entity_poly.entity_id
_entity_poly.type
_entity_poly.pdbx_seq_one_letter_code
_entity_poly.pdbx_strand_id
1 'polypeptide(L)'
;MEYLLDEYLFSEDDIRLNTDTLLWPINIGPVFDANDELTQQIRGKNEQILMERRERLLADLQKMQRRVDEFADYGELNMMAEYAQDVKQIQKKIVEVENEIEWINQEENQFRMGKTEYPQLDAIKTAVDPYFRLFTTVRKWQVAEKKWMDGSFLELNSEKVEGEVEEYLREIFKIKKQFTNLVKKKKLELANKVMERRKAR
;
A
#
# COMPACT_ATOMS: atom_id res chain seq x y z
N MET A 1 57.92 23.77 27.53
CA MET A 1 56.57 24.33 27.69
C MET A 1 56.54 25.46 28.71
N GLU A 2 57.45 25.53 29.68
CA GLU A 2 57.53 26.61 30.68
C GLU A 2 57.73 28.02 30.09
N TYR A 3 58.64 28.20 29.12
CA TYR A 3 58.95 29.53 28.56
C TYR A 3 57.75 30.26 27.91
N LEU A 4 56.80 29.52 27.33
CA LEU A 4 55.62 30.09 26.70
C LEU A 4 54.56 30.53 27.72
N LEU A 5 54.52 29.90 28.89
CA LEU A 5 53.59 30.23 29.98
C LEU A 5 54.14 31.38 30.86
N ASP A 6 55.47 31.54 30.91
CA ASP A 6 56.13 32.54 31.76
C ASP A 6 56.34 33.91 31.07
N GLU A 7 56.51 33.96 29.73
CA GLU A 7 56.78 35.22 29.00
C GLU A 7 55.61 35.72 28.13
N TYR A 8 54.59 34.90 27.85
CA TYR A 8 53.46 35.29 27.00
C TYR A 8 52.12 35.19 27.76
N LEU A 9 51.46 36.33 27.94
CA LEU A 9 50.10 36.38 28.50
C LEU A 9 49.10 35.95 27.41
N PHE A 10 48.68 34.69 27.47
CA PHE A 10 47.60 34.19 26.64
C PHE A 10 46.28 34.89 26.97
N SER A 11 45.45 35.10 25.95
CA SER A 11 44.08 35.56 26.17
C SER A 11 43.28 34.47 26.91
N GLU A 12 42.28 34.88 27.70
CA GLU A 12 41.42 33.94 28.43
C GLU A 12 40.74 32.94 27.48
N ASP A 13 40.41 33.38 26.27
CA ASP A 13 39.83 32.52 25.23
C ASP A 13 40.82 31.47 24.71
N ASP A 14 42.11 31.81 24.54
CA ASP A 14 43.14 30.85 24.10
C ASP A 14 43.46 29.82 25.18
N ILE A 15 43.49 30.24 26.45
CA ILE A 15 43.69 29.34 27.60
C ILE A 15 42.50 28.38 27.70
N ARG A 16 41.27 28.89 27.55
CA ARG A 16 40.06 28.06 27.58
C ARG A 16 40.07 27.05 26.43
N LEU A 17 40.38 27.49 25.20
CA LEU A 17 40.43 26.62 24.03
C LEU A 17 41.48 25.51 24.17
N ASN A 18 42.68 25.84 24.66
CA ASN A 18 43.73 24.86 24.92
C ASN A 18 43.30 23.84 25.98
N THR A 19 42.71 24.33 27.08
CA THR A 19 42.17 23.51 28.16
C THR A 19 41.07 22.56 27.65
N ASP A 20 40.11 23.07 26.88
CA ASP A 20 39.05 22.28 26.27
C ASP A 20 39.60 21.22 25.31
N THR A 21 40.59 21.58 24.49
CA THR A 21 41.25 20.66 23.55
C THR A 21 41.98 19.53 24.27
N LEU A 22 42.69 19.85 25.36
CA LEU A 22 43.43 18.87 26.16
C LEU A 22 42.50 17.97 26.99
N LEU A 23 41.38 18.51 27.47
CA LEU A 23 40.38 17.76 28.25
C LEU A 23 39.39 17.00 27.37
N TRP A 24 39.35 17.27 26.06
CA TRP A 24 38.44 16.62 25.11
C TRP A 24 38.45 15.08 25.19
N PRO A 25 39.60 14.37 25.26
CA PRO A 25 39.61 12.91 25.35
C PRO A 25 38.93 12.34 26.60
N ILE A 26 38.88 13.12 27.69
CA ILE A 26 38.21 12.74 28.95
C ILE A 26 36.73 13.13 28.88
N ASN A 27 36.44 14.34 28.39
CA ASN A 27 35.09 14.89 28.32
C ASN A 27 34.21 14.20 27.26
N ILE A 28 34.83 13.63 26.21
CA ILE A 28 34.09 13.02 25.10
C ILE A 28 33.47 11.67 25.48
N GLY A 29 34.06 10.93 26.43
CA GLY A 29 33.56 9.62 26.87
C GLY A 29 32.12 9.68 27.40
N PRO A 30 31.84 10.49 28.43
CA PRO A 30 30.48 10.67 28.94
C PRO A 30 29.48 11.20 27.89
N VAL A 31 29.94 12.00 26.93
CA VAL A 31 29.11 12.48 25.81
C VAL A 31 28.74 11.33 24.87
N PHE A 32 29.67 10.42 24.58
CA PHE A 32 29.36 9.20 23.82
C PHE A 32 28.42 8.28 24.60
N ASP A 33 28.63 8.05 25.89
CA ASP A 33 27.75 7.21 26.71
C ASP A 33 26.32 7.76 26.75
N ALA A 34 26.17 9.08 26.94
CA ALA A 34 24.85 9.75 26.91
C ALA A 34 24.19 9.67 25.52
N ASN A 35 24.97 9.81 24.44
CA ASN A 35 24.47 9.66 23.07
C ASN A 35 24.09 8.21 22.75
N ASP A 36 24.81 7.23 23.27
CA ASP A 36 24.50 5.82 23.10
C ASP A 36 23.19 5.46 23.81
N GLU A 37 22.99 5.94 25.05
CA GLU A 37 21.72 5.77 25.77
C GLU A 37 20.56 6.43 25.00
N LEU A 38 20.75 7.67 24.53
CA LEU A 38 19.75 8.37 23.72
C LEU A 38 19.45 7.61 22.43
N THR A 39 20.46 7.09 21.76
CA THR A 39 20.31 6.31 20.52
C THR A 39 19.53 5.03 20.78
N GLN A 40 19.79 4.33 21.88
CA GLN A 40 19.03 3.13 22.28
C GLN A 40 17.56 3.47 22.56
N GLN A 41 17.28 4.56 23.27
CA GLN A 41 15.91 5.01 23.55
C GLN A 41 15.16 5.37 22.26
N ILE A 42 15.80 6.08 21.33
CA ILE A 42 15.20 6.43 20.04
C ILE A 42 14.93 5.18 19.20
N ARG A 43 15.87 4.23 19.16
CA ARG A 43 15.67 2.94 18.48
C ARG A 43 14.46 2.20 19.03
N GLY A 44 14.34 2.06 20.35
CA GLY A 44 13.21 1.38 20.97
C GLY A 44 11.85 2.05 20.66
N LYS A 45 11.80 3.38 20.65
CA LYS A 45 10.59 4.13 20.25
C LYS A 45 10.25 3.92 18.77
N ASN A 46 11.24 3.94 17.89
CA ASN A 46 11.03 3.73 16.46
C ASN A 46 10.56 2.30 16.16
N GLU A 47 11.12 1.30 16.84
CA GLU A 47 10.66 -0.10 16.74
C GLU A 47 9.20 -0.24 17.18
N GLN A 48 8.78 0.43 18.27
CA GLN A 48 7.38 0.46 18.70
C GLN A 48 6.47 1.11 17.65
N ILE A 49 6.86 2.26 17.11
CA ILE A 49 6.10 2.94 16.04
C ILE A 49 5.97 2.04 14.80
N LEU A 50 7.05 1.35 14.42
CA LEU A 50 7.05 0.44 13.30
C LEU A 50 6.08 -0.73 13.53
N MET A 51 6.06 -1.31 14.74
CA MET A 51 5.10 -2.37 15.10
C MET A 51 3.65 -1.87 15.05
N GLU A 52 3.35 -0.72 15.64
CA GLU A 52 2.01 -0.12 15.60
C GLU A 52 1.55 0.13 14.16
N ARG A 53 2.47 0.58 13.30
CA ARG A 53 2.17 0.85 11.89
C ARG A 53 1.86 -0.44 11.12
N ARG A 54 2.57 -1.53 11.40
CA ARG A 54 2.25 -2.85 10.84
C ARG A 54 0.88 -3.35 11.28
N GLU A 55 0.57 -3.24 12.57
CA GLU A 55 -0.74 -3.64 13.09
C GLU A 55 -1.87 -2.86 12.43
N ARG A 56 -1.68 -1.54 12.28
CA ARG A 56 -2.62 -0.68 11.56
C ARG A 56 -2.79 -1.10 10.10
N LEU A 57 -1.68 -1.39 9.41
CA LEU A 57 -1.71 -1.83 8.01
C LEU A 57 -2.43 -3.17 7.85
N LEU A 58 -2.23 -4.12 8.77
CA LEU A 58 -2.97 -5.39 8.80
C LEU A 58 -4.47 -5.18 9.02
N ALA A 59 -4.86 -4.30 9.93
CA ALA A 59 -6.26 -3.96 10.15
C ALA A 59 -6.90 -3.30 8.91
N ASP A 60 -6.16 -2.43 8.23
CA ASP A 60 -6.60 -1.79 6.99
C ASP A 60 -6.74 -2.80 5.84
N LEU A 61 -5.81 -3.75 5.71
CA LEU A 61 -5.91 -4.86 4.76
C LEU A 61 -7.18 -5.69 5.01
N GLN A 62 -7.47 -6.04 6.26
CA GLN A 62 -8.70 -6.77 6.60
C GLN A 62 -9.98 -5.97 6.29
N LYS A 63 -9.95 -4.65 6.48
CA LYS A 63 -11.08 -3.78 6.12
C LYS A 63 -11.27 -3.71 4.60
N MET A 64 -10.19 -3.59 3.84
CA MET A 64 -10.23 -3.61 2.38
C MET A 64 -10.73 -4.96 1.85
N GLN A 65 -10.27 -6.07 2.41
CA GLN A 65 -10.74 -7.41 2.04
C GLN A 65 -12.26 -7.54 2.20
N ARG A 66 -12.81 -7.13 3.35
CA ARG A 66 -14.26 -7.13 3.59
C ARG A 66 -15.02 -6.31 2.56
N ARG A 67 -14.53 -5.10 2.27
CA ARG A 67 -15.15 -4.21 1.27
C ARG A 67 -15.10 -4.80 -0.15
N VAL A 68 -14.06 -5.56 -0.49
CA VAL A 68 -13.99 -6.28 -1.78
C VAL A 68 -14.96 -7.47 -1.81
N ASP A 69 -15.18 -8.14 -0.68
CA ASP A 69 -16.17 -9.22 -0.59
C ASP A 69 -17.60 -8.68 -0.77
N GLU A 70 -17.90 -7.48 -0.26
CA GLU A 70 -19.19 -6.78 -0.44
C GLU A 70 -19.52 -6.49 -1.92
N PHE A 71 -18.51 -6.36 -2.80
CA PHE A 71 -18.75 -6.18 -4.25
C PHE A 71 -19.43 -7.39 -4.91
N ALA A 72 -19.44 -8.56 -4.26
CA ALA A 72 -20.20 -9.71 -4.74
C ALA A 72 -21.72 -9.50 -4.68
N ASP A 73 -22.18 -8.64 -3.78
CA ASP A 73 -23.62 -8.34 -3.58
C ASP A 73 -24.10 -7.19 -4.48
N TYR A 74 -23.18 -6.50 -5.16
CA TYR A 74 -23.50 -5.40 -6.07
C TYR A 74 -24.12 -5.95 -7.36
N GLY A 75 -25.40 -5.61 -7.60
CA GLY A 75 -26.15 -6.08 -8.78
C GLY A 75 -26.99 -5.01 -9.47
N GLU A 76 -27.07 -3.80 -8.92
CA GLU A 76 -27.96 -2.77 -9.43
C GLU A 76 -27.31 -1.93 -10.52
N LEU A 77 -27.83 -2.03 -11.75
CA LEU A 77 -27.31 -1.27 -12.90
C LEU A 77 -27.43 0.25 -12.73
N ASN A 78 -28.42 0.72 -11.97
CA ASN A 78 -28.62 2.16 -11.73
C ASN A 78 -27.52 2.76 -10.84
N MET A 79 -26.96 1.95 -9.94
CA MET A 79 -25.90 2.35 -9.00
C MET A 79 -24.49 2.18 -9.59
N MET A 80 -24.40 1.85 -10.88
CA MET A 80 -23.14 1.46 -11.51
C MET A 80 -22.06 2.55 -11.45
N ALA A 81 -22.48 3.82 -11.46
CA ALA A 81 -21.58 4.96 -11.30
C ALA A 81 -20.88 4.96 -9.93
N GLU A 82 -21.63 4.68 -8.87
CA GLU A 82 -21.14 4.63 -7.49
C GLU A 82 -20.22 3.43 -7.29
N TYR A 83 -20.64 2.25 -7.75
CA TYR A 83 -19.82 1.04 -7.70
C TYR A 83 -18.48 1.20 -8.44
N ALA A 84 -18.49 1.85 -9.61
CA ALA A 84 -17.25 2.15 -10.34
C ALA A 84 -16.34 3.12 -9.58
N GLN A 85 -16.90 4.04 -8.79
CA GLN A 85 -16.11 4.91 -7.90
C GLN A 85 -15.57 4.14 -6.70
N ASP A 86 -16.37 3.29 -6.06
CA ASP A 86 -15.96 2.50 -4.91
C ASP A 86 -14.78 1.58 -5.22
N VAL A 87 -14.81 0.92 -6.38
CA VAL A 87 -13.70 0.07 -6.81
C VAL A 87 -12.46 0.90 -7.16
N LYS A 88 -12.62 2.07 -7.80
CA LYS A 88 -11.50 3.00 -8.04
C LYS A 88 -10.86 3.46 -6.74
N GLN A 89 -11.65 3.73 -5.71
CA GLN A 89 -11.13 4.09 -4.38
C GLN A 89 -10.35 2.94 -3.77
N ILE A 90 -10.84 1.70 -3.85
CA ILE A 90 -10.08 0.53 -3.39
C ILE A 90 -8.77 0.40 -4.17
N GLN A 91 -8.79 0.58 -5.49
CA GLN A 91 -7.58 0.49 -6.30
C GLN A 91 -6.56 1.59 -5.97
N LYS A 92 -7.03 2.81 -5.70
CA LYS A 92 -6.16 3.88 -5.19
C LYS A 92 -5.58 3.50 -3.82
N LYS A 93 -6.40 2.94 -2.93
CA LYS A 93 -5.95 2.53 -1.58
C LYS A 93 -4.93 1.40 -1.63
N ILE A 94 -5.06 0.47 -2.58
CA ILE A 94 -4.04 -0.57 -2.84
C ILE A 94 -2.68 0.07 -3.13
N VAL A 95 -2.63 1.07 -4.02
CA VAL A 95 -1.36 1.77 -4.35
C VAL A 95 -0.79 2.50 -3.13
N GLU A 96 -1.64 3.14 -2.34
CA GLU A 96 -1.21 3.78 -1.07
C GLU A 96 -0.59 2.77 -0.11
N VAL A 97 -1.20 1.58 0.02
CA VAL A 97 -0.71 0.50 0.89
C VAL A 97 0.57 -0.13 0.34
N GLU A 98 0.73 -0.25 -0.98
CA GLU A 98 2.00 -0.68 -1.60
C GLU A 98 3.15 0.26 -1.25
N ASN A 99 2.93 1.57 -1.37
CA ASN A 99 3.92 2.58 -1.00
C ASN A 99 4.25 2.53 0.49
N GLU A 100 3.24 2.30 1.34
CA GLU A 100 3.45 2.16 2.78
C GLU A 100 4.24 0.90 3.13
N ILE A 101 3.98 -0.22 2.47
CA ILE A 101 4.76 -1.46 2.61
C ILE A 101 6.20 -1.25 2.15
N GLU A 102 6.42 -0.54 1.05
CA GLU A 102 7.77 -0.21 0.59
C GLU A 102 8.51 0.62 1.64
N TRP A 103 7.87 1.64 2.18
CA TRP A 103 8.42 2.46 3.26
C TRP A 103 8.74 1.63 4.51
N ILE A 104 7.84 0.75 4.95
CA ILE A 104 8.06 -0.15 6.08
C ILE A 104 9.26 -1.07 5.83
N ASN A 105 9.35 -1.67 4.63
CA ASN A 105 10.45 -2.54 4.26
C ASN A 105 11.80 -1.81 4.22
N GLN A 106 11.79 -0.53 3.81
CA GLN A 106 12.98 0.32 3.84
C GLN A 106 13.42 0.60 5.28
N GLU A 107 12.50 0.92 6.20
CA GLU A 107 12.82 1.09 7.62
C GLU A 107 13.31 -0.21 8.25
N GLU A 108 12.64 -1.35 8.00
CA GLU A 108 13.06 -2.67 8.47
C GLU A 108 14.51 -2.96 8.08
N ASN A 109 14.88 -2.66 6.83
CA ASN A 109 16.25 -2.84 6.35
C ASN A 109 17.26 -1.93 7.08
N GLN A 110 16.88 -0.69 7.42
CA GLN A 110 17.73 0.21 8.22
C GLN A 110 17.96 -0.34 9.63
N PHE A 111 16.94 -0.95 10.22
CA PHE A 111 17.03 -1.61 11.54
C PHE A 111 17.60 -3.04 11.48
N ARG A 112 18.00 -3.53 10.30
CA ARG A 112 18.44 -4.92 10.06
C ARG A 112 17.41 -5.97 10.49
N MET A 113 16.13 -5.59 10.46
CA MET A 113 15.01 -6.50 10.68
C MET A 113 14.70 -7.26 9.39
N GLY A 114 14.15 -8.47 9.52
CA GLY A 114 13.69 -9.25 8.36
C GLY A 114 12.54 -8.55 7.64
N LYS A 115 12.56 -8.57 6.30
CA LYS A 115 11.50 -8.00 5.46
C LYS A 115 10.16 -8.69 5.71
N THR A 116 9.10 -7.91 5.93
CA THR A 116 7.75 -8.47 6.09
C THR A 116 7.05 -8.63 4.74
N GLU A 117 6.51 -9.82 4.47
CA GLU A 117 5.69 -10.09 3.30
C GLU A 117 4.19 -9.95 3.62
N TYR A 118 3.44 -9.35 2.69
CA TYR A 118 2.00 -9.08 2.86
C TYR A 118 1.16 -9.81 1.78
N PRO A 119 1.06 -11.16 1.84
CA PRO A 119 0.32 -11.94 0.84
C PRO A 119 -1.18 -11.59 0.75
N GLN A 120 -1.73 -10.99 1.82
CA GLN A 120 -3.11 -10.50 1.84
C GLN A 120 -3.35 -9.41 0.80
N LEU A 121 -2.37 -8.53 0.56
CA LEU A 121 -2.51 -7.47 -0.43
C LEU A 121 -2.66 -8.03 -1.85
N ASP A 122 -1.89 -9.06 -2.19
CA ASP A 122 -1.96 -9.71 -3.50
C ASP A 122 -3.28 -10.46 -3.69
N ALA A 123 -3.81 -11.05 -2.62
CA ALA A 123 -5.15 -11.63 -2.62
C ALA A 123 -6.23 -10.56 -2.89
N ILE A 124 -6.16 -9.40 -2.23
CA ILE A 124 -7.08 -8.27 -2.44
C ILE A 124 -6.99 -7.77 -3.89
N LYS A 125 -5.78 -7.57 -4.44
CA LYS A 125 -5.57 -7.15 -5.83
C LYS A 125 -6.21 -8.13 -6.82
N THR A 126 -5.98 -9.42 -6.62
CA THR A 126 -6.52 -10.48 -7.48
C THR A 126 -8.05 -10.54 -7.38
N ALA A 127 -8.59 -10.31 -6.18
CA ALA A 127 -10.03 -10.31 -5.95
C ALA A 127 -10.72 -9.09 -6.56
N VAL A 128 -10.09 -7.90 -6.53
CA VAL A 128 -10.71 -6.65 -7.00
C VAL A 128 -10.65 -6.47 -8.52
N ASP A 129 -9.62 -6.96 -9.20
CA ASP A 129 -9.44 -6.83 -10.66
C ASP A 129 -10.69 -7.19 -11.50
N PRO A 130 -11.36 -8.35 -11.29
CA PRO A 130 -12.55 -8.70 -12.08
C PRO A 130 -13.73 -7.75 -11.85
N TYR A 131 -13.92 -7.24 -10.62
CA TYR A 131 -14.97 -6.27 -10.32
C TYR A 131 -14.67 -4.91 -10.93
N PHE A 132 -13.40 -4.47 -10.88
CA PHE A 132 -12.97 -3.22 -11.52
C PHE A 132 -13.28 -3.23 -13.01
N ARG A 133 -12.90 -4.31 -13.70
CA ARG A 133 -13.19 -4.48 -15.13
C ARG A 133 -14.69 -4.45 -15.39
N LEU A 134 -15.47 -5.25 -14.67
CA LEU A 134 -16.93 -5.28 -14.83
C LEU A 134 -17.56 -3.90 -14.67
N PHE A 135 -17.28 -3.23 -13.56
CA PHE A 135 -17.94 -1.99 -13.21
C PHE A 135 -17.52 -0.84 -14.11
N THR A 136 -16.25 -0.79 -14.53
CA THR A 136 -15.78 0.23 -15.47
C THR A 136 -16.28 0.00 -16.89
N THR A 137 -16.32 -1.24 -17.38
CA THR A 137 -16.86 -1.57 -18.70
C THR A 137 -18.35 -1.23 -18.79
N VAL A 138 -19.16 -1.66 -17.81
CA VAL A 138 -20.59 -1.36 -17.80
C VAL A 138 -20.84 0.15 -17.69
N ARG A 139 -20.06 0.86 -16.87
CA ARG A 139 -20.19 2.32 -16.77
C ARG A 139 -19.81 3.03 -18.08
N LYS A 140 -18.75 2.60 -18.75
CA LYS A 140 -18.36 3.14 -20.07
C LYS A 140 -19.47 2.91 -21.09
N TRP A 141 -20.02 1.70 -21.13
CA TRP A 141 -21.14 1.36 -21.99
C TRP A 141 -22.36 2.24 -21.70
N GLN A 142 -22.76 2.45 -20.44
CA GLN A 142 -23.89 3.34 -20.11
C GLN A 142 -23.69 4.78 -20.58
N VAL A 143 -22.46 5.31 -20.47
CA VAL A 143 -22.15 6.66 -20.95
C VAL A 143 -22.18 6.72 -22.47
N ALA A 144 -21.66 5.69 -23.14
CA ALA A 144 -21.67 5.59 -24.60
C ALA A 144 -23.09 5.43 -25.15
N GLU A 145 -23.90 4.54 -24.56
CA GLU A 145 -25.30 4.32 -24.91
C GLU A 145 -26.11 5.60 -24.79
N LYS A 146 -25.99 6.31 -23.66
CA LYS A 146 -26.62 7.63 -23.50
C LYS A 146 -26.17 8.62 -24.57
N LYS A 147 -24.89 8.62 -24.93
CA LYS A 147 -24.38 9.49 -25.99
C LYS A 147 -24.94 9.12 -27.37
N TRP A 148 -25.12 7.84 -27.67
CA TRP A 148 -25.67 7.40 -28.95
C TRP A 148 -27.17 7.65 -29.05
N MET A 149 -27.90 7.53 -27.94
CA MET A 149 -29.37 7.68 -27.90
C MET A 149 -29.84 9.12 -27.69
N ASP A 150 -29.14 9.91 -26.87
CA ASP A 150 -29.52 11.28 -26.51
C ASP A 150 -28.62 12.35 -27.20
N GLY A 151 -27.56 11.94 -27.88
CA GLY A 151 -26.59 12.84 -28.50
C GLY A 151 -27.00 13.39 -29.86
N SER A 152 -26.23 14.35 -30.37
CA SER A 152 -26.44 14.92 -31.71
C SER A 152 -26.20 13.85 -32.78
N PHE A 153 -27.25 13.52 -33.55
CA PHE A 153 -27.19 12.52 -34.62
C PHE A 153 -26.11 12.85 -35.68
N LEU A 154 -25.87 14.14 -35.96
CA LEU A 154 -24.87 14.59 -36.92
C LEU A 154 -23.43 14.32 -36.49
N GLU A 155 -23.18 14.18 -35.19
CA GLU A 155 -21.86 13.88 -34.63
C GLU A 155 -21.63 12.36 -34.48
N LEU A 156 -22.66 11.55 -34.76
CA LEU A 156 -22.62 10.11 -34.60
C LEU A 156 -22.02 9.45 -35.84
N ASN A 157 -20.99 8.63 -35.64
CA ASN A 157 -20.37 7.84 -36.68
C ASN A 157 -20.76 6.37 -36.48
N SER A 158 -21.49 5.80 -37.44
CA SER A 158 -22.03 4.44 -37.35
C SER A 158 -20.94 3.37 -37.21
N GLU A 159 -19.83 3.48 -37.94
CA GLU A 159 -18.72 2.53 -37.90
C GLU A 159 -18.02 2.55 -36.52
N LYS A 160 -17.86 3.75 -35.93
CA LYS A 160 -17.33 3.88 -34.57
C LYS A 160 -18.25 3.26 -33.53
N VAL A 161 -19.56 3.52 -33.63
CA VAL A 161 -20.55 2.96 -32.70
C VAL A 161 -20.56 1.43 -32.78
N GLU A 162 -20.56 0.86 -33.99
CA GLU A 162 -20.51 -0.59 -34.19
C GLU A 162 -19.24 -1.20 -33.58
N GLY A 163 -18.08 -0.57 -33.81
CA GLY A 163 -16.81 -0.98 -33.20
C GLY A 163 -16.83 -0.94 -31.66
N GLU A 164 -17.37 0.13 -31.07
CA GLU A 164 -17.52 0.27 -29.61
C GLU A 164 -18.48 -0.79 -29.03
N VAL A 165 -19.63 -1.05 -29.69
CA VAL A 165 -20.58 -2.09 -29.29
C VAL A 165 -19.92 -3.48 -29.31
N GLU A 166 -19.21 -3.81 -30.39
CA GLU A 166 -18.48 -5.08 -30.48
C GLU A 166 -17.41 -5.20 -29.39
N GLU A 167 -16.68 -4.12 -29.10
CA GLU A 167 -15.67 -4.10 -28.05
C GLU A 167 -16.29 -4.39 -26.68
N TYR A 168 -17.37 -3.68 -26.32
CA TYR A 168 -18.08 -3.89 -25.06
C TYR A 168 -18.64 -5.31 -24.96
N LEU A 169 -19.23 -5.84 -26.03
CA LEU A 169 -19.71 -7.22 -26.08
C LEU A 169 -18.56 -8.21 -25.82
N ARG A 170 -17.45 -8.08 -26.55
CA ARG A 170 -16.27 -8.94 -26.37
C ARG A 170 -15.74 -8.87 -24.94
N GLU A 171 -15.68 -7.68 -24.35
CA GLU A 171 -15.19 -7.48 -22.99
C GLU A 171 -16.14 -8.10 -21.95
N ILE A 172 -17.45 -7.88 -22.06
CA ILE A 172 -18.45 -8.51 -21.18
C ILE A 172 -18.40 -10.03 -21.28
N PHE A 173 -18.22 -10.60 -22.48
CA PHE A 173 -18.05 -12.05 -22.64
C PHE A 173 -16.81 -12.58 -21.94
N LYS A 174 -15.68 -11.87 -22.04
CA LYS A 174 -14.44 -12.23 -21.32
C LYS A 174 -14.66 -12.18 -19.81
N ILE A 175 -15.28 -11.11 -19.32
CA ILE A 175 -15.59 -10.92 -17.89
C ILE A 175 -16.51 -12.03 -17.39
N LYS A 176 -17.60 -12.33 -18.11
CA LYS A 176 -18.50 -13.45 -17.79
C LYS A 176 -17.75 -14.78 -17.66
N LYS A 177 -16.82 -15.07 -18.60
CA LYS A 177 -15.98 -16.27 -18.56
C LYS A 177 -15.06 -16.27 -17.33
N GLN A 178 -14.45 -15.12 -17.00
CA GLN A 178 -13.61 -14.97 -15.81
C GLN A 178 -14.41 -15.25 -14.53
N PHE A 179 -15.55 -14.60 -14.32
CA PHE A 179 -16.41 -14.84 -13.16
C PHE A 179 -16.90 -16.28 -13.07
N THR A 180 -17.30 -16.88 -14.20
CA THR A 180 -17.68 -18.31 -14.24
C THR A 180 -16.55 -19.21 -13.78
N ASN A 181 -15.32 -18.95 -14.23
CA ASN A 181 -14.14 -19.72 -13.82
C ASN A 181 -13.78 -19.49 -12.35
N LEU A 182 -13.89 -18.26 -11.85
CA LEU A 182 -13.67 -17.94 -10.44
C LEU A 182 -14.64 -18.69 -9.53
N VAL A 183 -15.94 -18.73 -9.89
CA VAL A 183 -16.95 -19.50 -9.16
C VAL A 183 -16.64 -20.99 -9.18
N LYS A 184 -16.25 -21.55 -10.34
CA LYS A 184 -15.83 -22.96 -10.45
C LYS A 184 -14.64 -23.28 -9.55
N LYS A 185 -13.61 -22.42 -9.56
CA LYS A 185 -12.40 -22.57 -8.74
C LYS A 185 -12.75 -22.54 -7.25
N LYS A 186 -13.52 -21.55 -6.79
CA LYS A 186 -14.00 -21.45 -5.39
C LYS A 186 -14.78 -22.70 -4.95
N LYS A 187 -15.66 -23.23 -5.82
CA LYS A 187 -16.41 -24.48 -5.55
C LYS A 187 -15.50 -25.69 -5.41
N LEU A 188 -14.50 -25.84 -6.29
CA LEU A 188 -13.55 -26.95 -6.25
C LEU A 188 -12.67 -26.91 -4.99
N GLU A 189 -12.17 -25.73 -4.63
CA GLU A 189 -11.39 -25.52 -3.40
C GLU A 189 -12.20 -25.88 -2.15
N LEU A 190 -13.47 -25.50 -2.10
CA LEU A 190 -14.36 -25.87 -1.00
C LEU A 190 -14.58 -27.38 -0.93
N ALA A 191 -14.83 -28.03 -2.07
CA ALA A 191 -15.01 -29.49 -2.14
C ALA A 191 -13.75 -30.23 -1.65
N ASN A 192 -12.56 -29.79 -2.07
CA ASN A 192 -11.29 -30.36 -1.64
C ASN A 192 -11.09 -30.20 -0.12
N LYS A 193 -11.36 -29.00 0.44
CA LYS A 193 -11.28 -28.77 1.89
C LYS A 193 -12.23 -29.68 2.67
N VAL A 194 -13.44 -29.93 2.16
CA VAL A 194 -14.40 -30.84 2.79
C VAL A 194 -13.91 -32.29 2.73
N MET A 195 -13.31 -32.72 1.62
CA MET A 195 -12.75 -34.07 1.49
C MET A 195 -11.56 -34.29 2.43
N GLU A 196 -10.64 -33.34 2.54
CA GLU A 196 -9.49 -33.45 3.46
C GLU A 196 -9.94 -33.49 4.92
N ARG A 197 -10.95 -32.69 5.30
CA ARG A 197 -11.56 -32.77 6.64
C ARG A 197 -12.24 -34.11 6.93
N ARG A 198 -12.73 -34.81 5.91
CA ARG A 198 -13.31 -36.15 6.04
C ARG A 198 -12.24 -37.24 6.14
N LYS A 199 -11.09 -37.07 5.52
CA LYS A 199 -9.94 -38.00 5.62
C LYS A 199 -9.18 -37.86 6.94
N ALA A 200 -9.22 -36.67 7.55
CA ALA A 200 -8.58 -36.38 8.84
C ALA A 200 -9.41 -36.78 10.07
N ARG A 201 -10.58 -37.41 9.86
CA ARG A 201 -11.45 -37.97 10.90
C ARG A 201 -11.43 -39.49 10.79
#